data_AF-A0A6A4GLX4-F1
#
_entry.id   AF-A0A6A4GLX4-F1
#
_cell.length_a   1.000
_cell.length_b   1.000
_cell.length_c   1.000
_cell.angle_alpha   90.00
_cell.angle_beta   90.00
_cell.angle_gamma   90.00
#
_symmetry.space_group_name_H-M   'P 1'
#
loop_
_entity.id
_entity.type
_entity.pdbx_description
1 polymer ?
#
loop_
_entity_poly.entity_id
_entity_poly.type
_entity_poly.pdbx_seq_one_letter_code
_entity_poly.pdbx_strand_id
1 'polypeptide(L)' 'RWVAECARPFHVVQDRGYRWLQKEGRPDRYVPSKETVSRDVKNLFEKTKEKIATELQDYDGEIPIAIDCWTSPNH' A
#
# COMPACT_ATOMS: atom_id res chain seq x y z
N ARG A 1 -7.17 -16.43 16.14
CA ARG A 1 -8.32 -16.83 15.31
C ARG A 1 -8.25 -16.19 13.91
N TRP A 2 -8.30 -14.86 13.80
CA TRP A 2 -8.22 -14.11 12.52
C TRP A 2 -7.12 -14.57 11.54
N VAL A 3 -5.87 -14.75 12.01
CA VAL A 3 -4.75 -15.15 11.13
C VAL A 3 -5.02 -16.50 10.46
N ALA A 4 -5.58 -17.47 11.19
CA ALA A 4 -5.92 -18.78 10.67
C ALA A 4 -7.17 -18.73 9.78
N GLU A 5 -8.22 -17.99 10.19
CA GLU A 5 -9.48 -17.89 9.44
C GLU A 5 -9.33 -17.18 8.09
N CYS A 6 -8.43 -16.19 8.00
CA CYS A 6 -8.21 -15.42 6.78
C CYS A 6 -6.94 -15.82 6.02
N ALA A 7 -6.31 -16.95 6.37
CA ALA A 7 -5.07 -17.44 5.77
C ALA A 7 -3.99 -16.35 5.63
N ARG A 8 -3.81 -15.53 6.66
CA ARG A 8 -2.81 -14.45 6.65
C ARG A 8 -1.44 -15.02 7.03
N PRO A 9 -0.33 -14.54 6.43
CA PRO A 9 1.00 -14.90 6.89
C PRO A 9 1.21 -14.42 8.32
N PHE A 10 1.83 -15.24 9.18
CA PHE A 10 2.04 -14.90 10.59
C PHE A 10 2.81 -13.57 10.78
N HIS A 11 3.67 -13.21 9.83
CA HIS A 11 4.44 -11.96 9.86
C HIS A 11 3.56 -10.69 9.84
N VAL A 12 2.29 -10.78 9.41
CA VAL A 12 1.37 -9.61 9.36
C VAL A 12 1.18 -8.93 10.73
N VAL A 13 1.32 -9.67 11.84
CA VAL A 13 1.19 -9.12 13.21
C VAL A 13 2.36 -8.20 13.60
N GLN A 14 3.44 -8.24 12.82
CA GLN A 14 4.59 -7.35 12.98
C GLN A 14 4.45 -6.06 12.17
N ASP A 15 3.50 -6.00 11.22
CA ASP A 15 3.27 -4.82 10.41
C ASP A 15 2.92 -3.60 11.28
N ARG A 16 3.53 -2.46 10.95
CA ARG A 16 3.35 -1.21 11.70
C ARG A 16 1.91 -0.72 11.60
N GLY A 17 1.31 -0.79 10.40
CA GLY A 17 -0.07 -0.38 10.17
C GLY A 17 -1.05 -1.23 10.95
N TYR A 18 -0.86 -2.55 10.92
CA TYR A 18 -1.63 -3.49 11.73
C TYR A 18 -1.55 -3.18 13.23
N ARG A 19 -0.35 -3.02 13.79
CA ARG A 19 -0.16 -2.70 15.22
C ARG A 19 -0.79 -1.36 15.60
N TRP A 20 -0.67 -0.36 14.74
CA TRP A 20 -1.32 0.93 14.95
C TRP A 20 -2.84 0.77 14.97
N LEU A 21 -3.42 0.08 13.98
CA LEU A 21 -4.85 -0.21 13.92
C LEU A 21 -5.35 -1.03 15.12
N GLN A 22 -4.56 -1.95 15.68
CA GLN A 22 -4.96 -2.72 16.86
C GLN A 22 -4.93 -1.89 18.16
N LYS A 23 -4.01 -0.92 18.26
CA LYS A 23 -3.88 -0.04 19.43
C LYS A 23 -4.89 1.11 19.41
N GLU A 24 -5.08 1.71 18.24
CA GLU A 24 -5.97 2.87 18.01
C GLU A 24 -7.38 2.47 17.56
N GLY A 25 -7.55 1.23 17.12
CA GLY A 25 -8.80 0.70 16.60
C GLY A 25 -9.87 0.73 17.66
N ARG A 26 -10.87 1.59 17.46
CA ARG A 26 -12.10 1.55 18.25
C ARG A 26 -13.03 0.54 17.58
N PRO A 27 -13.45 -0.53 18.27
CA PRO A 27 -14.29 -1.57 17.68
C PRO A 27 -15.63 -1.03 17.15
N ASP A 28 -16.11 0.08 17.71
CA ASP A 28 -17.36 0.71 17.30
C ASP A 28 -17.23 1.71 16.14
N ARG A 29 -16.02 1.89 15.59
CA ARG A 29 -15.80 2.83 14.48
C ARG A 29 -16.09 2.17 13.13
N TYR A 30 -16.62 3.00 12.24
CA TYR A 30 -16.83 2.67 10.84
C TYR A 30 -15.55 2.14 10.19
N VAL A 31 -15.62 0.91 9.67
CA VAL A 31 -14.59 0.33 8.81
C VAL A 31 -15.06 0.52 7.35
N PRO A 32 -14.30 1.22 6.51
CA PRO A 32 -14.69 1.44 5.12
C PRO A 32 -14.73 0.12 4.34
N SER A 33 -15.60 0.05 3.33
CA SER A 33 -15.66 -1.11 2.44
C SER A 33 -14.39 -1.24 1.60
N LYS A 34 -14.14 -2.43 1.04
CA LYS A 34 -12.99 -2.68 0.15
C LYS A 34 -12.99 -1.76 -1.07
N GLU A 35 -14.17 -1.41 -1.59
CA GLU A 35 -14.33 -0.50 -2.73
C GLU A 35 -13.99 0.93 -2.35
N THR A 36 -14.28 1.33 -1.11
CA THR A 36 -13.92 2.65 -0.59
C THR A 36 -12.41 2.77 -0.41
N VAL A 37 -11.79 1.80 0.25
CA VAL A 37 -10.33 1.75 0.38
C VAL A 37 -9.64 1.72 -0.99
N SER A 38 -10.15 0.94 -1.94
CA SER A 38 -9.60 0.89 -3.30
C SER A 38 -9.63 2.25 -4.02
N ARG A 39 -10.77 2.97 -3.94
CA ARG A 39 -10.89 4.33 -4.50
C ARG A 39 -9.94 5.31 -3.83
N ASP A 40 -9.83 5.26 -2.51
CA ASP A 40 -8.95 6.16 -1.76
C ASP A 40 -7.48 5.93 -2.07
N VAL A 41 -7.06 4.65 -2.15
CA VAL A 41 -5.70 4.27 -2.56
C VAL A 41 -5.41 4.74 -3.98
N LYS A 42 -6.35 4.59 -4.92
CA LYS A 42 -6.19 5.11 -6.29
C LYS A 42 -6.02 6.63 -6.31
N ASN A 43 -6.87 7.35 -5.57
CA ASN A 43 -6.79 8.81 -5.49
C ASN A 43 -5.47 9.28 -4.87
N LEU A 44 -4.99 8.57 -3.84
CA LEU A 44 -3.69 8.84 -3.22
C LEU A 44 -2.56 8.62 -4.23
N PHE A 45 -2.60 7.50 -4.97
CA PHE A 45 -1.62 7.19 -6.00
C PHE A 45 -1.52 8.30 -7.06
N GLU A 46 -2.65 8.76 -7.61
CA GLU A 46 -2.62 9.82 -8.64
C GLU A 46 -2.00 11.12 -8.10
N LYS A 47 -2.37 11.54 -6.89
CA LYS A 47 -1.78 12.74 -6.27
C LYS A 47 -0.29 12.60 -6.01
N THR A 48 0.15 11.44 -5.52
CA THR A 48 1.57 11.18 -5.30
C THR A 48 2.34 11.13 -6.61
N LYS A 49 1.76 10.53 -7.65
CA LYS A 49 2.34 10.48 -9.00
C LYS A 49 2.51 11.88 -9.60
N GLU A 50 1.51 12.75 -9.49
CA GLU A 50 1.60 14.14 -9.95
C GLU A 50 2.75 14.88 -9.25
N LYS A 51 2.82 14.75 -7.91
CA LYS A 51 3.90 15.36 -7.12
C LYS A 51 5.28 14.87 -7.55
N ILE A 52 5.46 13.55 -7.67
CA ILE A 52 6.74 12.95 -8.08
C ILE A 52 7.09 13.36 -9.52
N ALA A 53 6.11 13.43 -10.42
CA ALA A 53 6.33 13.86 -11.79
C ALA A 53 6.90 15.28 -11.85
N THR A 54 6.38 16.21 -11.04
CA THR A 54 6.96 17.56 -10.90
C THR A 54 8.39 17.50 -10.38
N GLU A 55 8.64 16.78 -9.28
CA GLU A 55 9.99 16.66 -8.70
C GLU A 55 11.01 16.05 -9.68
N LEU A 56 10.61 15.10 -10.51
CA LEU A 56 11.47 14.48 -11.52
C LEU A 56 11.71 15.40 -12.73
N GLN A 57 10.73 16.21 -13.13
CA GLN A 57 10.88 17.16 -14.25
C GLN A 57 11.75 18.36 -13.88
N ASP A 58 11.70 18.80 -12.62
CA ASP A 58 12.50 19.91 -12.10
C ASP A 58 13.96 19.53 -11.80
N TYR A 59 14.31 18.25 -11.89
CA TYR A 59 15.66 17.76 -11.59
C TYR A 59 16.65 18.09 -12.71
N ASP A 60 17.61 18.99 -12.41
CA ASP A 60 18.68 19.40 -13.33
C ASP A 60 19.83 18.38 -13.33
N GLY A 61 19.56 17.18 -13.86
CA GLY A 61 20.54 16.10 -13.92
C GLY A 61 20.01 14.80 -14.51
N GLU A 62 20.88 13.78 -14.55
CA GLU A 62 20.52 12.44 -15.03
C GLU A 62 19.92 11.58 -13.90
N ILE A 63 18.86 10.83 -14.22
CA ILE A 63 18.18 9.95 -13.27
C ILE A 63 18.50 8.49 -13.67
N PRO A 64 19.25 7.73 -12.84
CA PRO A 64 19.50 6.33 -13.13
C PRO A 64 18.22 5.50 -12.92
N ILE A 65 17.86 4.70 -13.93
CA ILE A 65 16.68 3.82 -13.89
C ILE A 65 17.15 2.36 -13.88
N ALA A 66 16.73 1.61 -12.86
CA ALA A 66 16.86 0.16 -12.82
C ALA A 66 15.50 -0.47 -13.18
N ILE A 67 15.50 -1.39 -14.14
CA ILE A 67 14.30 -2.09 -14.58
C ILE A 67 14.44 -3.55 -14.17
N ASP A 68 13.51 -4.03 -13.33
CA ASP A 68 13.42 -5.43 -12.95
C ASP A 68 12.44 -6.16 -13.88
N CYS A 69 12.94 -7.16 -14.62
CA CYS A 69 12.19 -7.92 -15.61
C CYS A 69 12.23 -9.41 -15.25
N TRP A 70 11.16 -9.92 -14.64
CA TRP A 70 11.00 -11.34 -14.34
C TRP A 70 9.67 -11.87 -14.90
N THR A 71 9.61 -13.17 -15.18
CA THR A 71 8.40 -13.86 -15.62
C THR A 71 7.95 -14.82 -14.52
N SER A 72 6.66 -14.78 -14.15
CA SER A 72 6.07 -15.74 -13.22
C SER A 72 5.51 -16.94 -14.00
N PRO A 73 6.00 -18.18 -13.79
CA PRO A 73 5.48 -19.37 -14.47
C PRO A 73 4.16 -19.87 -13.84
N ASN A 74 3.30 -18.98 -13.35
CA ASN A 74 2.01 -19.34 -12.75
C ASN A 74 1.02 -19.80 -13.84
N HIS A 75 1.14 -21.07 -14.23
CA HIS A 75 0.17 -21.84 -15.03
C HIS A 75 -0.36 -23.02 -14.22
#